data_AF-A0A932GJ42-F1
#
_entry.id   AF-A0A932GJ42-F1
#
_cell.length_a   1.000
_cell.length_b   1.000
_cell.length_c   1.000
_cell.angle_alpha   90.00
_cell.angle_beta   90.00
_cell.angle_gamma   90.00
#
_symmetry.space_group_name_H-M   'P 1'
#
loop_
_entity.id
_entity.type
_entity.pdbx_description
1 polymer ?
#
loop_
_entity_poly.entity_id
_entity_poly.type
_entity_poly.pdbx_seq_one_letter_code
_entity_poly.pdbx_strand_id
1 'polypeptide(L)'
;MDAGFDYPLMAQALILGQREKVHELTQQALAAGINPKDIIFKGLIPGMDVVGEKFRRNEYYVPQVLLSARAMYAGLELLQPLLGQENVSSLGKVVLGTVRGDLHDIGKNLVGVMLTGA
;
A
#
# COMPACT_ATOMS: atom_id res chain seq x y z
N MET A 1 6.06 2.66 -21.73
CA MET A 1 5.18 3.84 -21.80
C MET A 1 4.25 3.71 -20.62
N ASP A 2 4.61 4.27 -19.47
CA ASP A 2 3.72 4.33 -18.32
C ASP A 2 2.45 5.08 -18.77
N ALA A 3 1.32 4.37 -18.82
CA ALA A 3 0.03 4.99 -19.07
C ALA A 3 -0.16 6.10 -18.02
N GLY A 4 -0.59 7.28 -18.47
CA GLY A 4 -0.67 8.54 -17.71
C GLY A 4 -1.60 8.52 -16.49
N PHE A 5 -1.28 7.69 -15.51
CA PHE A 5 -1.94 7.62 -14.23
C PHE A 5 -1.29 8.58 -13.25
N ASP A 6 -2.14 9.31 -12.54
CA ASP A 6 -1.73 10.36 -11.62
C ASP A 6 -1.36 9.76 -10.26
N TYR A 7 -0.16 9.18 -10.19
CA TYR A 7 0.42 8.71 -8.92
C TYR A 7 0.51 9.82 -7.86
N PRO A 8 0.89 11.08 -8.19
CA PRO A 8 0.83 12.18 -7.26
C PRO A 8 -0.55 12.40 -6.63
N LEU A 9 -1.63 12.30 -7.40
CA LEU A 9 -3.00 12.41 -6.89
C LEU A 9 -3.33 11.28 -5.90
N MET A 10 -2.93 10.05 -6.20
CA MET A 10 -3.10 8.92 -5.28
C MET A 10 -2.33 9.13 -3.97
N ALA A 11 -1.07 9.54 -4.06
CA ALA A 11 -0.24 9.86 -2.91
C ALA A 11 -0.87 10.98 -2.07
N GLN A 12 -1.39 12.04 -2.72
CA GLN A 12 -2.06 13.16 -2.05
C GLN A 12 -3.34 12.71 -1.34
N ALA A 13 -4.16 11.87 -1.97
CA ALA A 13 -5.37 11.31 -1.36
C ALA A 13 -5.03 10.47 -0.12
N LEU A 14 -3.95 9.69 -0.18
CA LEU A 14 -3.45 8.91 0.96
C LEU A 14 -2.94 9.80 2.10
N ILE A 15 -2.16 10.85 1.79
CA ILE A 15 -1.67 11.82 2.77
C ILE A 15 -2.85 12.49 3.50
N LEU A 16 -3.92 12.82 2.78
CA LEU A 16 -5.16 13.37 3.35
C LEU A 16 -6.06 12.32 4.02
N GLY A 17 -5.68 11.04 3.96
CA GLY A 17 -6.43 9.95 4.58
C GLY A 17 -7.79 9.67 3.93
N GLN A 18 -7.94 10.00 2.64
CA GLN A 18 -9.16 9.84 1.87
C GLN A 18 -9.34 8.39 1.42
N ARG A 19 -9.81 7.53 2.34
CA ARG A 19 -9.98 6.09 2.12
C ARG A 19 -10.73 5.74 0.83
N GLU A 20 -11.89 6.34 0.63
CA GLU A 20 -12.74 6.09 -0.55
C GLU A 20 -12.04 6.52 -1.83
N LYS A 21 -11.34 7.67 -1.79
CA LYS A 21 -10.61 8.16 -2.95
C LYS A 21 -9.44 7.26 -3.33
N VAL A 22 -8.69 6.76 -2.35
CA VAL A 22 -7.60 5.80 -2.60
C VAL A 22 -8.14 4.50 -3.19
N HIS A 23 -9.27 4.01 -2.69
CA HIS A 23 -9.92 2.81 -3.24
C HIS A 23 -10.32 3.02 -4.70
N GLU A 24 -11.02 4.11 -5.02
CA GLU A 24 -11.41 4.46 -6.39
C GLU A 24 -10.21 4.59 -7.33
N LEU A 25 -9.18 5.33 -6.91
CA LEU A 25 -7.97 5.54 -7.72
C LEU A 25 -7.23 4.21 -7.95
N THR A 26 -7.23 3.31 -6.97
CA THR A 26 -6.65 1.97 -7.11
C THR A 26 -7.43 1.14 -8.12
N GLN A 27 -8.77 1.17 -8.08
CA GLN A 27 -9.61 0.51 -9.09
C GLN A 27 -9.39 1.08 -10.49
N GLN A 28 -9.29 2.41 -10.63
CA GLN A 28 -9.02 3.07 -11.90
C GLN A 28 -7.65 2.67 -12.47
N ALA A 29 -6.62 2.61 -11.63
CA ALA A 29 -5.30 2.16 -12.03
C ALA A 29 -5.32 0.71 -12.52
N LEU A 30 -6.01 -0.18 -11.81
CA LEU A 30 -6.17 -1.58 -12.21
C LEU A 30 -6.96 -1.71 -13.52
N ALA A 31 -8.04 -0.94 -13.70
CA ALA A 31 -8.83 -0.91 -14.92
C ALA A 31 -8.03 -0.36 -16.12
N ALA A 32 -7.07 0.53 -15.88
CA ALA A 32 -6.13 1.03 -16.87
C ALA A 32 -5.00 0.04 -17.21
N GLY A 33 -4.99 -1.16 -16.62
CA GLY A 33 -4.00 -2.20 -16.87
C GLY A 33 -2.64 -1.94 -16.22
N ILE A 34 -2.59 -1.08 -15.21
CA ILE A 34 -1.34 -0.77 -14.49
C ILE A 34 -0.97 -1.94 -13.60
N ASN A 35 0.33 -2.25 -13.55
CA ASN A 35 0.84 -3.31 -12.71
C ASN A 35 0.54 -3.02 -11.22
N PRO A 36 -0.05 -3.96 -10.46
CA PRO A 36 -0.30 -3.78 -9.03
C PRO A 36 0.93 -3.34 -8.23
N LYS A 37 2.12 -3.84 -8.57
CA LYS A 37 3.39 -3.44 -7.94
C LYS A 37 3.67 -1.95 -8.17
N ASP A 38 3.43 -1.44 -9.37
CA ASP A 38 3.64 -0.02 -9.68
C ASP A 38 2.69 0.88 -8.86
N ILE A 39 1.44 0.47 -8.66
CA ILE A 39 0.48 1.22 -7.82
C ILE A 39 1.01 1.35 -6.39
N ILE A 40 1.57 0.28 -5.85
CA ILE A 40 2.16 0.26 -4.50
C ILE A 40 3.40 1.14 -4.44
N PHE A 41 4.39 0.88 -5.30
CA PHE A 41 5.72 1.48 -5.20
C PHE A 41 5.78 2.92 -5.73
N LYS A 42 4.95 3.29 -6.71
CA LYS A 42 4.92 4.64 -7.30
C LYS A 42 3.83 5.53 -6.72
N GLY A 43 2.77 4.98 -6.14
CA GLY A 43 1.63 5.73 -5.59
C GLY A 43 1.51 5.68 -4.08
N LEU A 44 1.22 4.49 -3.54
CA LEU A 44 0.86 4.33 -2.13
C LEU A 44 2.03 4.54 -1.16
N ILE A 45 3.20 3.94 -1.44
CA ILE A 45 4.41 4.07 -0.60
C ILE A 45 4.89 5.52 -0.53
N PRO A 46 5.04 6.26 -1.65
CA PRO A 46 5.45 7.66 -1.60
C PRO A 46 4.51 8.54 -0.76
N GLY A 47 3.21 8.27 -0.79
CA GLY A 47 2.26 8.98 0.09
C GLY A 47 2.53 8.71 1.57
N MET A 48 2.79 7.45 1.93
CA MET A 48 3.09 7.06 3.32
C MET A 48 4.44 7.61 3.80
N ASP A 49 5.44 7.70 2.92
CA ASP A 49 6.75 8.31 3.24
C ASP A 49 6.58 9.77 3.67
N VAL A 50 5.74 10.53 2.95
CA VAL A 50 5.41 11.93 3.31
C VAL A 50 4.69 12.00 4.65
N VAL A 51 3.76 11.10 4.93
CA VAL A 51 3.07 11.02 6.24
C VAL A 51 4.09 10.77 7.36
N GLY A 52 5.05 9.85 7.14
CA GLY A 52 6.13 9.57 8.09
C GLY A 52 7.06 10.75 8.32
N GLU A 53 7.42 11.50 7.28
CA GLU A 53 8.20 12.73 7.40
C GLU A 53 7.43 13.82 8.18
N LYS A 54 6.14 14.00 7.89
CA LYS A 54 5.27 14.96 8.59
C LYS A 54 5.13 14.61 10.07
N PHE A 55 5.02 13.33 10.40
CA PHE A 55 4.98 12.86 11.78
C PHE A 55 6.31 13.15 12.50
N ARG A 56 7.46 12.85 11.87
CA ARG A 56 8.80 13.17 12.42
C ARG A 56 9.01 14.67 12.64
N ARG A 57 8.43 15.51 11.79
CA ARG A 57 8.51 16.98 11.88
C ARG A 57 7.46 17.59 12.82
N ASN A 58 6.72 16.78 13.59
CA ASN A 58 5.62 17.20 14.47
C ASN A 58 4.51 18.00 13.75
N GLU A 59 4.37 17.82 12.43
CA GLU A 59 3.26 18.40 11.66
C GLU A 59 2.01 17.51 11.75
N TYR A 60 2.20 16.19 11.81
CA TYR A 60 1.15 15.19 11.98
C TYR A 60 1.26 14.54 13.35
N TYR A 61 0.11 14.13 13.89
CA TYR A 61 -0.01 13.35 15.11
C TYR A 61 -0.59 11.97 14.79
N VAL A 62 -0.73 11.14 15.82
CA VAL A 62 -1.26 9.77 15.70
C VAL A 62 -2.59 9.71 14.92
N PRO A 63 -3.58 10.60 15.13
CA PRO A 63 -4.84 10.53 14.37
C PRO A 63 -4.67 10.65 12.86
N GLN A 64 -3.78 11.53 12.39
CA GLN A 64 -3.50 11.71 10.97
C GLN A 64 -2.82 10.48 10.38
N VAL A 65 -1.84 9.93 11.09
CA VAL A 65 -1.15 8.68 10.67
C VAL A 65 -2.14 7.53 10.57
N LEU A 66 -3.05 7.39 11.54
CA LEU A 66 -4.09 6.36 11.52
C LEU A 66 -5.06 6.52 10.34
N LEU A 67 -5.41 7.76 9.99
CA LEU A 67 -6.28 8.02 8.85
C LEU A 67 -5.60 7.64 7.53
N SER A 68 -4.33 8.01 7.34
CA SER A 68 -3.52 7.61 6.19
C SER A 68 -3.30 6.09 6.13
N ALA A 69 -3.09 5.43 7.27
CA ALA A 69 -2.98 3.97 7.35
C ALA A 69 -4.27 3.28 6.89
N ARG A 70 -5.44 3.78 7.31
CA ARG A 70 -6.74 3.26 6.83
C ARG A 70 -6.92 3.45 5.32
N ALA A 71 -6.44 4.57 4.76
CA ALA A 71 -6.47 4.80 3.33
C ALA A 71 -5.52 3.86 2.58
N MET A 72 -4.31 3.63 3.10
CA MET A 72 -3.35 2.63 2.60
C MET A 72 -3.97 1.22 2.54
N TYR A 73 -4.66 0.81 3.60
CA TYR A 73 -5.32 -0.49 3.66
C TYR A 73 -6.38 -0.65 2.57
N ALA A 74 -7.19 0.38 2.30
CA ALA A 74 -8.23 0.31 1.26
C ALA A 74 -7.67 0.13 -0.17
N GLY A 75 -6.43 0.61 -0.42
CA GLY A 75 -5.71 0.33 -1.66
C GLY A 75 -5.15 -1.10 -1.68
N LEU A 76 -4.47 -1.51 -0.61
CA LEU A 76 -3.87 -2.85 -0.51
C LEU A 76 -4.90 -3.99 -0.57
N GLU A 77 -6.10 -3.83 -0.02
CA GLU A 77 -7.18 -4.82 -0.08
C GLU A 77 -7.52 -5.24 -1.52
N LEU A 78 -7.41 -4.33 -2.48
CA LEU A 78 -7.62 -4.60 -3.91
C LEU A 78 -6.41 -5.24 -4.58
N LEU A 79 -5.21 -4.88 -4.14
CA LEU A 79 -3.94 -5.24 -4.79
C LEU A 79 -3.42 -6.60 -4.34
N GLN A 80 -3.62 -6.95 -3.06
CA GLN A 80 -3.07 -8.17 -2.48
C GLN A 80 -3.53 -9.46 -3.21
N PRO A 81 -4.82 -9.65 -3.56
CA PRO A 81 -5.25 -10.85 -4.27
C PRO A 81 -4.63 -10.99 -5.65
N LEU A 82 -4.18 -9.90 -6.26
CA LEU A 82 -3.58 -9.89 -7.61
C LEU A 82 -2.08 -10.22 -7.56
N LEU A 83 -1.42 -9.90 -6.45
CA LEU A 83 0.00 -10.20 -6.25
C LEU A 83 0.27 -11.68 -5.95
N GLY A 84 -0.73 -12.41 -5.43
CA GLY A 84 -0.60 -13.82 -5.05
C GLY A 84 -1.07 -14.83 -6.10
N GLN A 85 -1.41 -14.39 -7.33
CA GLN A 85 -2.03 -15.25 -8.35
C GLN A 85 -1.04 -16.04 -9.22
N GLU A 86 0.25 -15.90 -9.02
CA GLU A 86 1.23 -16.72 -9.73
C GLU A 86 1.24 -18.13 -9.11
N ASN A 87 0.82 -19.15 -9.89
CA ASN A 87 0.85 -20.56 -9.49
C ASN A 87 2.29 -21.07 -9.50
N VAL A 88 3.09 -20.62 -8.53
CA VAL A 88 4.49 -21.03 -8.36
C VAL A 88 4.57 -22.18 -7.37
N SER A 89 5.40 -23.18 -7.67
CA SER A 89 5.69 -24.26 -6.74
C SER A 89 6.41 -23.70 -5.50
N SER A 90 5.89 -23.96 -4.31
CA SER A 90 6.47 -23.48 -3.05
C SER A 90 7.95 -23.88 -2.91
N LEU A 91 8.82 -22.89 -2.68
CA LEU A 91 10.24 -23.07 -2.39
C LEU A 91 10.52 -23.45 -0.92
N GLY A 92 9.52 -23.36 -0.04
CA GLY A 92 9.67 -23.61 1.38
C GLY A 92 8.59 -22.94 2.24
N LYS A 93 8.78 -23.01 3.57
CA LYS A 93 7.87 -22.40 4.56
C LYS A 93 8.53 -21.17 5.19
N VAL A 94 7.79 -20.07 5.25
CA VAL A 94 8.22 -18.82 5.88
C VAL A 94 7.31 -18.51 7.06
N VAL A 95 7.89 -18.08 8.18
CA VAL A 95 7.16 -17.55 9.34
C VAL A 95 7.38 -16.04 9.41
N LEU A 96 6.28 -15.28 9.41
CA LEU A 96 6.30 -13.82 9.53
C LEU A 96 5.61 -13.40 10.82
N GLY A 97 6.22 -12.48 11.57
CA GLY A 97 5.68 -11.97 12.83
C GLY A 97 6.00 -10.50 13.02
N THR A 98 5.12 -9.80 13.74
CA THR A 98 5.37 -8.44 14.24
C THR A 98 5.81 -8.54 15.70
N VAL A 99 6.74 -7.68 16.14
CA VAL A 99 7.25 -7.69 17.52
C VAL A 99 6.10 -7.43 18.49
N ARG A 100 6.14 -8.06 19.68
CA ARG A 100 5.12 -7.86 20.71
C ARG A 100 4.99 -6.37 21.04
N GLY A 101 3.78 -5.83 20.89
CA GLY A 101 3.47 -4.42 21.16
C GLY A 101 3.70 -3.49 19.98
N ASP A 102 4.22 -3.99 18.86
CA ASP A 102 4.33 -3.24 17.61
C ASP A 102 3.10 -3.46 16.73
N LEU A 103 2.56 -2.36 16.20
CA LEU A 103 1.37 -2.33 15.36
C LEU A 103 1.71 -2.14 13.88
N HIS A 104 2.98 -1.93 13.52
CA HIS A 104 3.39 -1.72 12.15
C HIS A 104 3.45 -3.06 11.40
N ASP A 105 2.35 -3.43 10.75
CA ASP A 105 2.17 -4.72 10.09
C ASP A 105 1.93 -4.64 8.57
N ILE A 106 1.65 -3.44 8.04
CA ILE A 106 1.42 -3.19 6.60
C ILE A 106 2.52 -3.82 5.73
N GLY A 107 3.79 -3.52 6.04
CA GLY A 107 4.93 -4.04 5.28
C GLY A 107 5.09 -5.56 5.42
N LYS A 108 4.92 -6.10 6.64
CA LYS A 108 4.98 -7.55 6.91
C LYS A 108 3.91 -8.31 6.12
N ASN A 109 2.68 -7.79 6.09
CA ASN A 109 1.56 -8.40 5.38
C ASN A 109 1.81 -8.37 3.86
N LEU A 110 2.33 -7.25 3.34
CA LEU A 110 2.70 -7.13 1.93
C LEU A 110 3.77 -8.15 1.53
N VAL A 111 4.82 -8.32 2.33
CA VAL A 111 5.86 -9.34 2.11
C VAL A 111 5.26 -10.74 2.11
N GLY A 112 4.33 -11.04 3.01
CA GLY A 112 3.65 -12.35 3.05
C GLY A 112 2.87 -12.65 1.76
N VAL A 113 2.18 -11.65 1.21
CA VAL A 113 1.46 -11.80 -0.06
C VAL A 113 2.45 -11.97 -1.22
N MET A 114 3.51 -11.18 -1.25
CA MET A 114 4.55 -11.27 -2.29
C MET A 114 5.22 -12.64 -2.30
N LEU A 115 5.48 -13.23 -1.14
CA LEU A 115 6.08 -14.56 -1.02
C LEU A 115 5.14 -15.70 -1.45
N THR A 116 3.83 -15.45 -1.51
CA THR A 116 2.85 -16.47 -1.93
C THR A 116 2.70 -16.52 -3.45
N GLY A 117 2.93 -15.40 -4.14
CA GLY A 117 2.90 -15.30 -5.59
C GLY A 117 4.29 -15.16 -6.23
N ALA A 118 5.35 -15.65 -5.59
CA ALA A 118 6.73 -15.61 -6.08
C ALA A 118 7.31 -17.01 -6.25
#